data_AF-A0A662JSA3-F1
#
_entry.id   AF-A0A662JSA3-F1
#
_cell.length_a   1.000
_cell.length_b   1.000
_cell.length_c   1.000
_cell.angle_alpha   90.00
_cell.angle_beta   90.00
_cell.angle_gamma   90.00
#
_symmetry.space_group_name_H-M   'P 1'
#
loop_
_entity.id
_entity.type
_entity.pdbx_description
1 polymer ?
#
loop_
_entity_poly.entity_id
_entity_poly.type
_entity_poly.pdbx_seq_one_letter_code
_entity_poly.pdbx_strand_id
1 'polypeptide(L)' 'VYHRRLGWIEALPGGMFRPEVLEPLGIKYRVLAWGIGIDRLAMIVLGIDDIRDLFSKDLSFLRSKSSTLLPSLMR' A
#
# COMPACT_ATOMS: atom_id res chain seq x y z
N VAL A 1 -4.08 -4.62 8.08
CA VAL A 1 -4.41 -5.64 7.03
C VAL A 1 -3.91 -6.99 7.50
N TYR A 2 -4.68 -8.08 7.33
CA TYR A 2 -4.25 -9.40 7.80
C TYR A 2 -3.55 -10.19 6.69
N HIS A 3 -2.37 -10.73 6.99
CA HIS A 3 -1.60 -11.59 6.10
C HIS A 3 -1.49 -12.99 6.68
N ARG A 4 -1.74 -14.03 5.86
CA ARG A 4 -1.85 -15.42 6.33
C ARG A 4 -0.62 -15.92 7.10
N ARG A 5 0.58 -15.46 6.76
CA ARG A 5 1.85 -15.87 7.39
C ARG A 5 2.35 -14.91 8.47
N LEU A 6 2.06 -13.61 8.31
CA LEU A 6 2.68 -12.55 9.12
C LEU A 6 1.72 -11.97 10.17
N GLY A 7 0.44 -12.38 10.14
CA GLY A 7 -0.58 -11.86 11.06
C GLY A 7 -1.03 -10.45 10.70
N TRP A 8 -1.31 -9.64 11.71
CA TRP A 8 -1.70 -8.24 11.53
C TRP A 8 -0.53 -7.39 11.05
N ILE A 9 -0.71 -6.76 9.89
CA ILE A 9 0.26 -5.86 9.29
C ILE A 9 -0.28 -4.43 9.32
N GLU A 10 0.62 -3.48 9.60
CA GLU A 10 0.41 -2.05 9.43
C GLU A 10 -0.20 -1.74 8.05
N ALA A 11 -1.29 -0.98 8.04
CA ALA A 11 -2.05 -0.70 6.84
C ALA A 11 -1.64 0.64 6.19
N LEU A 12 -1.51 1.68 7.00
CA LEU A 12 -1.24 3.04 6.58
C LEU A 12 -0.74 3.87 7.76
N PRO A 13 0.36 4.64 7.60
CA PRO A 13 0.70 5.70 8.54
C PRO A 13 -0.23 6.90 8.33
N GLY A 14 -0.61 7.53 9.44
CA GLY A 14 -1.38 8.76 9.43
C GLY A 14 -1.09 9.60 10.67
N GLY A 15 -1.28 10.91 10.55
CA GLY A 15 -0.99 11.83 11.64
C GLY A 15 -1.39 13.26 11.34
N MET A 16 -1.32 14.08 12.39
CA MET A 16 -1.52 15.52 12.27
C MET A 16 -0.19 16.18 11.92
N PHE A 17 -0.22 17.13 10.99
CA PHE A 17 0.94 17.98 10.75
C PHE A 17 1.27 18.81 11.98
N ARG A 18 2.56 18.95 12.26
CA ARG A 18 3.05 19.86 13.29
C ARG A 18 2.95 21.32 12.79
N PRO A 19 2.73 22.30 13.67
CA PRO A 19 2.60 23.72 13.29
C PRO A 19 3.77 24.23 12.43
N GLU A 20 5.00 23.82 12.71
CA GLU A 20 6.22 24.29 12.03
C GLU A 20 6.25 23.92 10.54
N VAL A 21 5.48 22.91 10.12
CA VAL A 21 5.35 22.52 8.70
C VAL A 21 4.28 23.37 7.99
N LEU A 22 3.31 23.89 8.74
CA LEU A 22 2.15 24.62 8.23
C LEU A 22 2.38 26.14 8.22
N GLU A 23 3.17 26.65 9.17
CA GLU A 23 3.48 28.08 9.33
C GLU A 23 4.07 28.73 8.06
N PRO A 24 5.07 28.14 7.37
CA PRO A 24 5.61 28.72 6.14
C PRO A 24 4.59 28.81 4.99
N LEU A 25 3.53 28.00 5.04
CA LEU A 25 2.45 27.98 4.06
C LEU A 25 1.28 28.91 4.45
N GLY A 26 1.38 29.61 5.59
CA GLY A 26 0.33 30.47 6.12
C GLY A 26 -0.93 29.72 6.60
N ILE A 27 -0.83 28.40 6.80
CA ILE A 27 -1.97 27.55 7.17
C ILE A 27 -2.16 27.59 8.69
N LYS A 28 -3.32 28.10 9.13
CA LYS A 28 -3.70 28.22 10.56
C LYS A 28 -4.60 27.09 11.08
N TYR A 29 -4.92 26.12 10.23
CA TYR A 29 -5.83 25.03 10.55
C TYR A 29 -5.07 23.74 10.87
N ARG A 30 -5.69 22.86 11.66
CA ARG A 30 -5.17 21.51 11.89
C ARG A 30 -5.31 20.67 10.62
N VAL A 31 -4.19 20.21 10.07
CA VAL A 31 -4.15 19.38 8.85
C VAL A 31 -3.80 17.94 9.22
N LEU A 32 -4.60 16.99 8.74
CA LEU A 32 -4.33 15.56 8.82
C LEU A 32 -3.71 15.10 7.49
N ALA A 33 -2.63 14.34 7.58
CA ALA A 33 -2.07 13.59 6.46
C ALA A 33 -2.09 12.10 6.75
N TRP A 34 -2.21 11.35 5.67
CA TRP A 34 -2.06 9.91 5.66
C TRP A 34 -1.40 9.50 4.35
N GLY A 35 -0.68 8.38 4.40
CA GLY A 35 0.00 7.81 3.25
C GLY A 35 -0.36 6.34 3.13
N ILE A 36 -0.42 5.85 1.90
CA ILE A 36 -0.66 4.43 1.63
C ILE A 36 0.39 3.92 0.65
N GLY A 37 1.04 2.82 1.02
CA GLY A 37 1.98 2.12 0.15
C GLY A 37 1.23 1.14 -0.73
N ILE A 38 0.92 1.53 -1.98
CA ILE A 38 0.20 0.68 -2.93
C ILE A 38 0.95 -0.64 -3.15
N ASP A 39 2.28 -0.60 -3.20
CA ASP A 39 3.13 -1.77 -3.43
C ASP A 39 2.92 -2.86 -2.35
N ARG A 40 2.84 -2.45 -1.08
CA ARG A 40 2.65 -3.38 0.04
C ARG A 40 1.26 -4.02 0.01
N LEU A 41 0.23 -3.25 -0.35
CA LEU A 41 -1.11 -3.77 -0.54
C LEU A 41 -1.18 -4.72 -1.73
N ALA A 42 -0.55 -4.36 -2.84
CA ALA A 42 -0.45 -5.21 -4.01
C ALA A 42 0.23 -6.52 -3.67
N MET A 43 1.36 -6.51 -2.94
CA MET A 43 2.04 -7.73 -2.49
C MET A 43 1.12 -8.63 -1.66
N ILE A 44 0.36 -8.08 -0.71
CA ILE A 44 -0.56 -8.85 0.13
C ILE A 44 -1.70 -9.45 -0.69
N VAL A 45 -2.31 -8.66 -1.58
CA VAL A 45 -3.44 -9.10 -2.42
C VAL A 45 -2.99 -10.13 -3.47
N LEU A 46 -1.82 -9.92 -4.06
CA LEU A 46 -1.24 -10.78 -5.09
C LEU A 46 -0.51 -12.01 -4.51
N GLY A 47 -0.37 -12.10 -3.18
CA GLY A 47 0.38 -13.17 -2.52
C GLY A 47 1.86 -13.19 -2.92
N ILE A 48 2.45 -12.02 -3.12
CA ILE A 48 3.86 -11.83 -3.48
C ILE A 48 4.65 -11.53 -2.21
N ASP A 49 5.73 -12.28 -1.99
CA ASP A 49 6.59 -12.12 -0.82
C ASP A 49 7.76 -11.16 -1.04
N ASP A 50 8.24 -11.05 -2.28
CA ASP A 50 9.38 -10.21 -2.65
C ASP A 50 8.92 -9.03 -3.51
N ILE A 51 9.23 -7.80 -3.07
CA ILE A 51 8.85 -6.59 -3.81
C ILE A 51 9.46 -6.55 -5.22
N ARG A 52 10.60 -7.21 -5.45
CA ARG A 52 11.24 -7.26 -6.77
C ARG A 52 10.37 -7.95 -7.81
N ASP A 53 9.57 -8.93 -7.39
CA ASP A 53 8.64 -9.63 -8.27
C ASP A 53 7.52 -8.71 -8.76
N LEU A 54 7.14 -7.70 -7.98
CA LEU A 54 6.16 -6.68 -8.38
C LEU A 54 6.67 -5.84 -9.57
N PHE A 55 7.99 -5.65 -9.66
CA PHE A 55 8.66 -4.91 -10.74
C PHE A 55 9.35 -5.83 -11.75
N SER A 56 8.99 -7.11 -11.77
CA SER A 56 9.60 -8.10 -12.67
C SER A 56 9.33 -7.75 -14.13
N LYS A 57 10.35 -7.93 -14.97
CA LYS A 57 10.29 -7.79 -16.43
C LYS A 57 10.20 -9.14 -17.14
N ASP A 58 10.19 -10.24 -16.41
CA ASP A 58 10.06 -11.58 -17.00
C ASP A 58 8.62 -11.82 -17.44
N LEU A 59 8.43 -11.88 -18.76
CA LEU A 59 7.12 -12.11 -19.38
C LEU A 59 6.53 -13.48 -19.00
N SER A 60 7.37 -14.49 -18.73
CA SER A 60 6.92 -15.82 -18.33
C SER A 60 6.26 -15.75 -16.95
N PHE A 61 6.94 -15.13 -15.98
CA PHE A 61 6.39 -14.82 -14.67
C PHE A 61 5.10 -13.99 -14.76
N LEU A 62 5.10 -12.89 -15.52
CA LEU A 62 3.93 -12.02 -15.64
C LEU A 62 2.71 -12.75 -16.21
N ARG A 63 2.91 -13.61 -17.22
CA ARG A 63 1.84 -14.43 -17.79
C ARG A 63 1.31 -15.47 -16.80
N SER A 64 2.16 -16.04 -15.96
CA SER A 64 1.77 -17.01 -14.93
C SER A 64 0.89 -16.42 -13.82
N LYS A 65 0.93 -15.09 -13.62
CA LYS A 65 0.15 -14.35 -12.61
C LYS A 65 -1.18 -13.80 -13.13
N SER A 66 -1.48 -14.00 -14.42
CA SER A 66 -2.73 -13.52 -15.02
C SER A 66 -3.91 -14.38 -14.58
N SER A 67 -4.95 -13.72 -14.08
CA SER A 67 -6.23 -14.27 -13.57
C SER A 67 -6.19 -14.77 -12.12
N THR A 68 -6.91 -14.07 -11.23
CA THR A 68 -7.76 -14.63 -10.13
C THR A 68 -8.24 -13.56 -9.12
N LEU A 69 -7.72 -12.33 -9.10
CA LEU A 69 -7.74 -11.56 -7.84
C LEU A 69 -8.78 -10.43 -7.67
N LEU A 70 -9.67 -10.21 -8.62
CA LEU A 70 -10.73 -9.18 -8.51
C LEU A 70 -12.14 -9.67 -8.12
N PRO A 71 -12.56 -10.95 -8.25
CA PRO A 71 -13.94 -11.32 -7.92
C PRO A 71 -14.32 -11.17 -6.43
N SER A 72 -13.35 -11.27 -5.51
CA SER A 72 -13.62 -11.26 -4.06
C SER A 72 -13.70 -9.86 -3.43
N LEU A 73 -13.30 -8.82 -4.16
CA LEU A 73 -13.35 -7.41 -3.72
C LEU A 73 -14.62 -6.68 -4.20
N MET A 74 -15.37 -7.28 -5.12
CA MET A 74 -16.63 -6.77 -5.69
C MET A 74 -17.89 -7.48 -5.12
N ARG A 75 -17.75 -8.22 -4.02
CA ARG A 75 -18.88 -8.77 -3.23
C ARG A 75 -18.95 -8.09 -1.87
#